data_AF-A0A2S5GGB1-F1
#
_entry.id   AF-A0A2S5GGB1-F1
#
_cell.length_a   1.000
_cell.length_b   1.000
_cell.length_c   1.000
_cell.angle_alpha   90.00
_cell.angle_beta   90.00
_cell.angle_gamma   90.00
#
_symmetry.space_group_name_H-M   'P 1'
#
loop_
_entity.id
_entity.type
_entity.pdbx_description
1 polymer ?
#
loop_
_entity_poly.entity_id
_entity_poly.type
_entity_poly.pdbx_seq_one_letter_code
_entity_poly.pdbx_strand_id
1 'polypeptide(L)'
;MKFIHTADWHLGKLVHGIYMTEDQKLVLQELITIIKDEKPDALIIAGDLYDRSVPPTEAVNLLNDTLYKINVELNVPVIAVSGNHDSAERLSFGSSWYKKSNLYMTGKWQPDSDFIEIKGVRFYAVPFCEPGPIRELLNNTAITSHHAAMKAIVDHIAEGIDPTVPSVLIGHAFVLGGKTTDSERTLSVGGTGCVGSELFSPFSYTALGHLHNPDAIKHEKIHYSGSLMKYSFSEAKQRKVIKIVEVHENGEVNVAEKPLSAKKDMRELNGYLEELLDPAFYTKQKCDDYLKITLLDEGALIDPMSQLRQVYPNVLHLEKKTAIRDQKNRNSAQLSKSKGMTDIDLFKDFYSQLTTTDWSLEKEKKIMSIMSNAGGREEQG
;
A
#
# COMPACT_ATOMS: atom_id res chain seq x y z
N MET A 1 -9.28 27.46 7.29
CA MET A 1 -10.03 26.18 7.28
C MET A 1 -9.16 25.08 7.85
N LYS A 2 -9.73 24.15 8.64
CA LYS A 2 -9.03 22.95 9.13
C LYS A 2 -9.67 21.68 8.58
N PHE A 3 -8.90 20.74 8.05
CA PHE A 3 -9.41 19.44 7.61
C PHE A 3 -8.50 18.29 8.05
N ILE A 4 -9.04 17.09 8.09
CA ILE A 4 -8.28 15.85 8.32
C ILE A 4 -8.05 15.16 6.99
N HIS A 5 -6.82 14.74 6.71
CA HIS A 5 -6.45 13.95 5.55
C HIS A 5 -6.01 12.54 5.99
N THR A 6 -6.71 11.54 5.46
CA THR A 6 -6.45 10.10 5.57
C THR A 6 -6.62 9.40 4.20
N ALA A 7 -6.12 8.18 4.05
CA ALA A 7 -6.21 7.37 2.85
C ALA A 7 -6.01 5.89 3.18
N ASP A 8 -6.14 5.01 2.17
CA ASP A 8 -5.67 3.63 2.22
C ASP A 8 -6.25 2.83 3.40
N TRP A 9 -7.57 2.96 3.58
CA TRP A 9 -8.31 2.26 4.64
C TRP A 9 -8.35 0.75 4.40
N HIS A 10 -8.44 0.33 3.13
CA HIS A 10 -8.48 -1.08 2.70
C HIS A 10 -9.44 -1.94 3.53
N LEU A 11 -10.66 -1.48 3.77
CA LEU A 11 -11.61 -2.21 4.62
C LEU A 11 -11.87 -3.61 4.09
N GLY A 12 -11.81 -4.59 4.99
CA GLY A 12 -11.96 -6.02 4.65
C GLY A 12 -10.67 -6.71 4.20
N LYS A 13 -9.50 -6.08 4.37
CA LYS A 13 -8.22 -6.69 3.99
C LYS A 13 -7.95 -7.99 4.76
N LEU A 14 -7.41 -8.97 4.04
CA LEU A 14 -6.96 -10.24 4.58
C LEU A 14 -5.42 -10.21 4.67
N VAL A 15 -4.88 -10.32 5.88
CA VAL A 15 -3.43 -10.35 6.13
C VAL A 15 -3.07 -11.69 6.75
N HIS A 16 -2.20 -12.47 6.08
CA HIS A 16 -1.81 -13.82 6.50
C HIS A 16 -3.00 -14.74 6.87
N GLY A 17 -4.11 -14.64 6.12
CA GLY A 17 -5.30 -15.45 6.33
C GLY A 17 -6.25 -14.95 7.43
N ILE A 18 -5.98 -13.79 8.03
CA ILE A 18 -6.84 -13.17 9.06
C ILE A 18 -7.48 -11.91 8.48
N TYR A 19 -8.79 -11.76 8.66
CA TYR A 19 -9.48 -10.52 8.31
C TYR A 19 -9.17 -9.44 9.33
N MET A 20 -8.76 -8.26 8.86
CA MET A 20 -8.39 -7.13 9.71
C MET A 20 -9.60 -6.28 10.14
N THR A 21 -10.82 -6.60 9.69
CA THR A 21 -12.02 -5.76 9.86
C THR A 21 -12.30 -5.34 11.30
N GLU A 22 -12.09 -6.22 12.28
CA GLU A 22 -12.27 -5.88 13.70
C GLU A 22 -11.20 -4.91 14.22
N ASP A 23 -9.94 -5.08 13.82
CA ASP A 23 -8.87 -4.16 14.19
C ASP A 23 -9.02 -2.81 13.44
N GLN A 24 -9.48 -2.84 12.18
CA GLN A 24 -9.83 -1.65 11.40
C GLN A 24 -10.94 -0.85 12.09
N LYS A 25 -11.97 -1.51 12.61
CA LYS A 25 -13.05 -0.87 13.37
C LYS A 25 -12.52 -0.10 14.58
N LEU A 26 -11.54 -0.65 15.29
CA LEU A 26 -10.95 0.02 16.46
C LEU A 26 -10.15 1.27 16.05
N VAL A 27 -9.37 1.20 14.97
CA VAL A 27 -8.64 2.37 14.47
C VAL A 27 -9.57 3.45 13.92
N LEU A 28 -10.69 3.05 13.28
CA LEU A 28 -11.72 4.01 12.86
C LEU A 28 -12.44 4.67 14.05
N GLN A 29 -12.62 3.96 15.17
CA GLN A 29 -13.11 4.56 16.41
C GLN A 29 -12.13 5.58 16.99
N GLU A 30 -10.82 5.31 16.91
CA GLU A 30 -9.77 6.28 17.25
C GLU A 30 -9.86 7.51 16.34
N LEU A 31 -9.99 7.33 15.02
CA LEU A 31 -10.20 8.42 14.07
C LEU A 31 -11.44 9.26 14.41
N ILE A 32 -12.58 8.62 14.73
CA ILE A 32 -13.80 9.31 15.16
C ILE A 32 -13.55 10.14 16.43
N THR A 33 -12.75 9.62 17.36
CA THR A 33 -12.37 10.35 18.58
C THR A 33 -11.53 11.58 18.23
N ILE A 34 -10.53 11.42 17.36
CA ILE A 34 -9.71 12.55 16.90
C ILE A 34 -10.58 13.59 16.17
N ILE A 35 -11.55 13.18 15.35
CA ILE A 35 -12.49 14.10 14.68
C ILE A 35 -13.30 14.91 15.70
N LYS A 36 -13.77 14.29 16.80
CA LYS A 36 -14.53 14.98 17.85
C LYS A 36 -13.67 16.01 18.59
N ASP A 37 -12.40 15.68 18.84
CA ASP A 37 -11.49 16.53 19.60
C ASP A 37 -10.98 17.68 18.72
N GLU A 38 -10.56 17.38 17.49
CA GLU A 38 -10.03 18.36 16.55
C GLU A 38 -11.12 19.23 15.93
N LYS A 39 -12.35 18.72 15.77
CA LYS A 39 -13.49 19.41 15.14
C LYS A 39 -13.12 20.01 13.77
N PRO A 40 -12.68 19.18 12.81
CA PRO A 40 -12.33 19.66 11.48
C PRO A 40 -13.56 20.15 10.72
N ASP A 41 -13.34 21.05 9.77
CA ASP A 41 -14.33 21.54 8.81
C ASP A 41 -14.65 20.49 7.73
N ALA A 42 -13.76 19.53 7.50
CA ALA A 42 -13.97 18.41 6.59
C ALA A 42 -13.05 17.21 6.91
N LEU A 43 -13.49 16.01 6.52
CA LEU A 43 -12.65 14.81 6.43
C LEU A 43 -12.39 14.50 4.95
N ILE A 44 -11.12 14.27 4.61
CA ILE A 44 -10.65 13.89 3.29
C ILE A 44 -10.18 12.43 3.33
N ILE A 45 -10.69 11.60 2.42
CA ILE A 45 -10.31 10.20 2.23
C ILE A 45 -9.75 10.02 0.81
N ALA A 46 -8.42 9.96 0.68
CA ALA A 46 -7.71 9.97 -0.59
C ALA A 46 -7.56 8.57 -1.23
N GLY A 47 -8.67 7.83 -1.33
CA GLY A 47 -8.72 6.53 -2.01
C GLY A 47 -8.49 5.30 -1.15
N ASP A 48 -8.73 4.15 -1.78
CA ASP A 48 -8.66 2.79 -1.23
C ASP A 48 -9.49 2.63 0.05
N LEU A 49 -10.79 2.93 -0.06
CA LEU A 49 -11.74 2.71 1.02
C LEU A 49 -11.88 1.22 1.32
N TYR A 50 -11.93 0.38 0.27
CA TYR A 50 -12.01 -1.07 0.36
C TYR A 50 -10.72 -1.74 -0.12
N ASP A 51 -10.44 -2.94 0.38
CA ASP A 51 -9.31 -3.74 -0.12
C ASP A 51 -9.55 -4.31 -1.53
N ARG A 52 -10.81 -4.43 -1.95
CA ARG A 52 -11.19 -5.05 -3.23
C ARG A 52 -12.43 -4.38 -3.81
N SER A 53 -12.57 -4.48 -5.13
CA SER A 53 -13.71 -3.92 -5.89
C SER A 53 -15.05 -4.55 -5.51
N VAL A 54 -15.02 -5.78 -4.99
CA VAL A 54 -16.16 -6.47 -4.37
C VAL A 54 -15.79 -6.78 -2.92
N PRO A 55 -16.05 -5.86 -1.98
CA PRO A 55 -15.72 -6.04 -0.57
C PRO A 55 -16.67 -7.04 0.12
N PRO A 56 -16.23 -7.66 1.23
CA PRO A 56 -17.11 -8.46 2.08
C PRO A 56 -18.16 -7.58 2.79
N THR A 57 -19.28 -8.17 3.18
CA THR A 57 -20.42 -7.47 3.80
C THR A 57 -20.01 -6.73 5.07
N GLU A 58 -19.14 -7.31 5.88
CA GLU A 58 -18.65 -6.71 7.12
C GLU A 58 -17.88 -5.41 6.87
N ALA A 59 -17.10 -5.34 5.78
CA ALA A 59 -16.40 -4.12 5.39
C ALA A 59 -17.36 -3.03 4.89
N VAL A 60 -18.40 -3.42 4.13
CA VAL A 60 -19.43 -2.50 3.66
C VAL A 60 -20.18 -1.88 4.83
N ASN A 61 -20.60 -2.71 5.80
CA ASN A 61 -21.28 -2.23 7.00
C ASN A 61 -20.37 -1.34 7.84
N LEU A 62 -19.10 -1.71 8.01
CA LEU A 62 -18.14 -0.90 8.74
C LEU A 62 -17.94 0.48 8.10
N LEU A 63 -17.82 0.55 6.77
CA LEU A 63 -17.72 1.84 6.09
C LEU A 63 -18.98 2.68 6.29
N ASN A 64 -20.16 2.07 6.08
CA ASN A 64 -21.44 2.75 6.24
C ASN A 64 -21.60 3.34 7.65
N ASP A 65 -21.38 2.54 8.67
CA ASP A 65 -21.57 2.96 10.07
C ASP A 65 -20.57 4.06 10.45
N THR A 66 -19.33 3.96 9.97
CA THR A 66 -18.29 4.96 10.19
C THR A 66 -18.63 6.28 9.51
N LEU A 67 -19.01 6.25 8.23
CA LEU A 67 -19.40 7.45 7.49
C LEU A 67 -20.68 8.07 8.04
N TYR A 68 -21.66 7.26 8.46
CA TYR A 68 -22.87 7.75 9.13
C TYR A 68 -22.52 8.49 10.42
N LYS A 69 -21.65 7.91 11.26
CA LYS A 69 -21.19 8.54 12.49
C LYS A 69 -20.54 9.90 12.22
N ILE A 70 -19.67 9.98 11.22
CA ILE A 70 -18.91 11.20 10.92
C ILE A 70 -19.78 12.25 10.23
N ASN A 71 -20.47 11.87 9.15
CA ASN A 71 -21.20 12.81 8.31
C ASN A 71 -22.55 13.22 8.89
N VAL A 72 -23.29 12.29 9.49
CA VAL A 72 -24.65 12.55 9.98
C VAL A 72 -24.64 12.93 11.46
N GLU A 73 -24.03 12.11 12.31
CA GLU A 73 -24.09 12.36 13.76
C GLU A 73 -23.14 13.48 14.21
N LEU A 74 -21.92 13.55 13.66
CA LEU A 74 -20.96 14.62 13.97
C LEU A 74 -21.10 15.83 13.04
N ASN A 75 -21.92 15.73 11.98
CA ASN A 75 -22.13 16.78 10.98
C ASN A 75 -20.82 17.29 10.34
N VAL A 76 -19.86 16.39 10.12
CA VAL A 76 -18.58 16.70 9.47
C VAL A 76 -18.68 16.37 7.97
N PRO A 77 -18.50 17.35 7.07
CA PRO A 77 -18.40 17.09 5.63
C PRO A 77 -17.33 16.05 5.32
N VAL A 78 -17.60 15.16 4.36
CA VAL A 78 -16.65 14.12 3.94
C VAL A 78 -16.44 14.22 2.43
N ILE A 79 -15.18 14.29 1.99
CA ILE A 79 -14.80 14.19 0.59
C ILE A 79 -13.94 12.94 0.41
N ALA A 80 -14.43 11.99 -0.36
CA ALA A 80 -13.77 10.72 -0.61
C ALA A 80 -13.65 10.46 -2.11
N VAL A 81 -12.47 10.02 -2.53
CA VAL A 81 -12.23 9.57 -3.91
C VAL A 81 -11.99 8.07 -3.92
N SER A 82 -12.23 7.39 -5.05
CA SER A 82 -11.86 5.97 -5.19
C SER A 82 -10.36 5.80 -5.43
N GLY A 83 -9.77 4.76 -4.85
CA GLY A 83 -8.42 4.32 -5.18
C GLY A 83 -8.38 3.21 -6.24
N ASN A 84 -7.23 2.56 -6.39
CA ASN A 84 -7.03 1.51 -7.39
C ASN A 84 -7.55 0.11 -6.96
N HIS A 85 -7.95 -0.04 -5.70
CA HIS A 85 -8.62 -1.25 -5.19
C HIS A 85 -10.14 -1.17 -5.27
N ASP A 86 -10.68 0.05 -5.22
CA ASP A 86 -12.11 0.29 -5.19
C ASP A 86 -12.79 0.03 -6.53
N SER A 87 -14.11 -0.22 -6.49
CA SER A 87 -14.94 -0.13 -7.68
C SER A 87 -15.48 1.29 -7.84
N ALA A 88 -14.98 1.99 -8.85
CA ALA A 88 -15.42 3.34 -9.23
C ALA A 88 -16.95 3.48 -9.33
N GLU A 89 -17.62 2.51 -9.98
CA GLU A 89 -19.08 2.52 -10.13
C GLU A 89 -19.82 2.31 -8.81
N ARG A 90 -19.37 1.36 -8.00
CA ARG A 90 -20.02 1.07 -6.71
C ARG A 90 -19.85 2.20 -5.72
N LEU A 91 -18.68 2.85 -5.68
CA LEU A 91 -18.49 4.04 -4.85
C LEU A 91 -19.31 5.21 -5.36
N SER A 92 -19.46 5.38 -6.67
CA SER A 92 -20.28 6.45 -7.24
C SER A 92 -21.79 6.25 -7.00
N PHE A 93 -22.21 5.05 -6.60
CA PHE A 93 -23.61 4.75 -6.30
C PHE A 93 -24.13 5.66 -5.19
N GLY A 94 -25.10 6.50 -5.58
CA GLY A 94 -25.76 7.44 -4.69
C GLY A 94 -25.04 8.76 -4.44
N SER A 95 -23.89 8.99 -5.08
CA SER A 95 -23.14 10.25 -4.99
C SER A 95 -23.99 11.50 -5.30
N SER A 96 -24.97 11.41 -6.20
CA SER A 96 -25.84 12.53 -6.59
C SER A 96 -26.70 13.09 -5.46
N TRP A 97 -27.14 12.24 -4.52
CA TRP A 97 -28.01 12.63 -3.41
C TRP A 97 -27.24 12.74 -2.08
N TYR A 98 -26.10 12.07 -1.93
CA TYR A 98 -25.18 12.26 -0.79
C TYR A 98 -24.67 13.69 -0.64
N LYS A 99 -24.55 14.43 -1.75
CA LYS A 99 -24.20 15.86 -1.72
C LYS A 99 -25.16 16.69 -0.85
N LYS A 100 -26.41 16.25 -0.64
CA LYS A 100 -27.38 16.93 0.24
C LYS A 100 -27.03 16.83 1.73
N SER A 101 -26.18 15.88 2.12
CA SER A 101 -25.65 15.74 3.48
C SER A 101 -24.16 16.13 3.57
N ASN A 102 -23.61 16.82 2.56
CA ASN A 102 -22.18 17.14 2.48
C ASN A 102 -21.26 15.90 2.47
N LEU A 103 -21.75 14.77 1.95
CA LEU A 103 -20.94 13.59 1.62
C LEU A 103 -20.67 13.58 0.11
N TYR A 104 -19.41 13.80 -0.26
CA TYR A 104 -18.94 13.85 -1.62
C TYR A 104 -18.14 12.60 -1.93
N MET A 105 -18.73 11.67 -2.68
CA MET A 105 -18.09 10.42 -3.08
C MET A 105 -17.83 10.45 -4.59
N THR A 106 -16.55 10.52 -4.97
CA THR A 106 -16.13 10.63 -6.37
C THR A 106 -15.42 9.34 -6.81
N GLY A 107 -16.14 8.46 -7.50
CA GLY A 107 -15.55 7.21 -8.01
C GLY A 107 -14.97 7.33 -9.42
N LYS A 108 -15.41 8.30 -10.23
CA LYS A 108 -14.86 8.57 -11.56
C LYS A 108 -14.64 10.06 -11.73
N TRP A 109 -13.51 10.42 -12.33
CA TRP A 109 -13.30 11.78 -12.78
C TRP A 109 -14.10 12.06 -14.06
N GLN A 110 -14.55 13.30 -14.24
CA GLN A 110 -15.24 13.79 -15.44
C GLN A 110 -14.76 15.22 -15.74
N PRO A 111 -14.68 15.66 -17.01
CA PRO A 111 -14.20 17.01 -17.35
C PRO A 111 -15.12 18.13 -16.85
N ASP A 112 -16.41 17.84 -16.68
CA ASP A 112 -17.41 18.75 -16.12
C ASP A 112 -17.53 18.62 -14.58
N SER A 113 -16.67 17.80 -13.94
CA SER A 113 -16.58 17.75 -12.48
C SER A 113 -16.13 19.09 -11.93
N ASP A 114 -17.03 19.77 -11.24
CA ASP A 114 -16.73 21.01 -10.53
C ASP A 114 -15.95 20.75 -9.22
N PHE A 115 -15.39 21.81 -8.65
CA PHE A 115 -14.78 21.77 -7.33
C PHE A 115 -15.82 21.72 -6.21
N ILE A 116 -15.39 21.27 -5.04
CA ILE A 116 -16.18 21.35 -3.80
C ILE A 116 -15.61 22.52 -2.99
N GLU A 117 -16.44 23.51 -2.66
CA GLU A 117 -15.99 24.67 -1.87
C GLU A 117 -16.47 24.55 -0.41
N ILE A 118 -15.52 24.61 0.53
CA ILE A 118 -15.81 24.60 1.96
C ILE A 118 -14.99 25.72 2.60
N LYS A 119 -15.66 26.67 3.28
CA LYS A 119 -15.02 27.79 3.98
C LYS A 119 -13.91 28.51 3.18
N GLY A 120 -14.17 28.78 1.90
CA GLY A 120 -13.25 29.51 1.02
C GLY A 120 -12.05 28.70 0.50
N VAL A 121 -12.04 27.38 0.67
CA VAL A 121 -11.05 26.47 0.07
C VAL A 121 -11.75 25.59 -0.96
N ARG A 122 -11.14 25.46 -2.14
CA ARG A 122 -11.64 24.63 -3.24
C ARG A 122 -10.95 23.27 -3.27
N PHE A 123 -11.73 22.21 -3.31
CA PHE A 123 -11.26 20.83 -3.35
C PHE A 123 -11.55 20.22 -4.71
N TYR A 124 -10.51 19.69 -5.34
CA TYR A 124 -10.56 19.01 -6.64
C TYR A 124 -10.40 17.51 -6.43
N ALA A 125 -11.48 16.76 -6.65
CA ALA A 125 -11.54 15.32 -6.42
C ALA A 125 -11.10 14.55 -7.67
N VAL A 126 -9.89 13.98 -7.63
CA VAL A 126 -9.28 13.21 -8.72
C VAL A 126 -9.06 11.76 -8.26
N PRO A 127 -10.05 10.86 -8.41
CA PRO A 127 -9.88 9.44 -8.09
C PRO A 127 -8.75 8.79 -8.90
N PHE A 128 -8.42 7.55 -8.56
CA PHE A 128 -7.48 6.77 -9.36
C PHE A 128 -7.97 6.65 -10.82
N CYS A 129 -7.17 7.15 -11.75
CA CYS A 129 -7.51 7.26 -13.15
C CYS A 129 -6.60 6.38 -14.01
N GLU A 130 -7.20 5.39 -14.67
CA GLU A 130 -6.53 4.55 -15.65
C GLU A 130 -6.33 5.30 -16.98
N PRO A 131 -5.20 5.14 -17.69
CA PRO A 131 -4.92 5.89 -18.91
C PRO A 131 -5.93 5.64 -20.03
N GLY A 132 -6.43 4.40 -20.16
CA GLY A 132 -7.40 4.02 -21.18
C GLY A 132 -8.73 4.78 -21.09
N PRO A 133 -9.43 4.71 -19.95
CA PRO A 133 -10.66 5.48 -19.72
C PRO A 133 -10.48 6.99 -19.90
N ILE A 134 -9.37 7.59 -19.42
CA ILE A 134 -9.14 9.03 -19.59
C ILE A 134 -8.86 9.39 -21.05
N ARG A 135 -8.11 8.56 -21.78
CA ARG A 135 -7.90 8.72 -23.22
C ARG A 135 -9.22 8.76 -23.99
N GLU A 136 -10.14 7.86 -23.67
CA GLU A 136 -11.46 7.80 -24.30
C GLU A 136 -12.30 9.02 -23.93
N LEU A 137 -12.37 9.34 -22.62
CA LEU A 137 -13.15 10.46 -22.10
C LEU A 137 -12.73 11.82 -22.68
N LEU A 138 -11.43 12.03 -22.86
CA LEU A 138 -10.87 13.27 -23.42
C LEU A 138 -10.65 13.22 -24.94
N ASN A 139 -10.96 12.08 -25.59
CA ASN A 139 -10.65 11.84 -27.00
C ASN A 139 -9.19 12.16 -27.39
N ASN A 140 -8.23 11.86 -26.50
CA ASN A 140 -6.83 12.24 -26.65
C ASN A 140 -5.90 11.00 -26.72
N THR A 141 -5.54 10.61 -27.94
CA THR A 141 -4.73 9.41 -28.23
C THR A 141 -3.31 9.46 -27.67
N ALA A 142 -2.79 10.63 -27.30
CA ALA A 142 -1.47 10.77 -26.69
C ALA A 142 -1.42 10.23 -25.24
N ILE A 143 -2.58 10.06 -24.58
CA ILE A 143 -2.66 9.55 -23.22
C ILE A 143 -2.38 8.04 -23.20
N THR A 144 -1.15 7.71 -22.83
CA THR A 144 -0.60 6.34 -22.86
C THR A 144 -0.04 5.87 -21.52
N SER A 145 0.07 6.76 -20.53
CA SER A 145 0.62 6.49 -19.21
C SER A 145 -0.18 7.18 -18.11
N HIS A 146 0.01 6.76 -16.85
CA HIS A 146 -0.62 7.43 -15.71
C HIS A 146 -0.19 8.89 -15.58
N HIS A 147 1.10 9.18 -15.85
CA HIS A 147 1.59 10.55 -15.92
C HIS A 147 0.82 11.37 -16.96
N ALA A 148 0.66 10.87 -18.19
CA ALA A 148 -0.04 11.60 -19.25
C ALA A 148 -1.52 11.81 -18.92
N ALA A 149 -2.17 10.82 -18.29
CA ALA A 149 -3.56 10.92 -17.85
C ALA A 149 -3.72 11.97 -16.74
N MET A 150 -2.88 11.91 -15.70
CA MET A 150 -2.90 12.88 -14.61
C MET A 150 -2.57 14.29 -15.11
N LYS A 151 -1.59 14.42 -16.02
CA LYS A 151 -1.26 15.71 -16.63
C LYS A 151 -2.46 16.31 -17.36
N ALA A 152 -3.15 15.53 -18.19
CA ALA A 152 -4.32 16.02 -18.92
C ALA A 152 -5.44 16.48 -17.98
N ILE A 153 -5.67 15.73 -16.88
CA ILE A 153 -6.66 16.11 -15.86
C ILE A 153 -6.24 17.40 -15.14
N VAL A 154 -4.98 17.50 -14.71
CA VAL A 154 -4.51 18.68 -13.98
C VAL A 154 -4.44 19.91 -14.88
N ASP A 155 -4.00 19.78 -16.14
CA ASP A 155 -4.04 20.87 -17.11
C ASP A 155 -5.48 21.40 -17.25
N HIS A 156 -6.45 20.50 -17.42
CA HIS A 156 -7.88 20.85 -17.50
C HIS A 156 -8.40 21.56 -16.24
N ILE A 157 -8.02 21.07 -15.06
CA ILE A 157 -8.38 21.72 -13.79
C ILE A 157 -7.73 23.11 -13.68
N ALA A 158 -6.46 23.23 -14.06
CA ALA A 158 -5.66 24.44 -13.92
C ALA A 158 -6.19 25.61 -14.76
N GLU A 159 -6.88 25.35 -15.87
CA GLU A 159 -7.57 26.38 -16.67
C GLU A 159 -8.62 27.16 -15.86
N GLY A 160 -9.21 26.53 -14.83
CA GLY A 160 -10.24 27.12 -13.97
C GLY A 160 -9.77 27.51 -12.57
N ILE A 161 -8.49 27.34 -12.23
CA ILE A 161 -7.98 27.68 -10.91
C ILE A 161 -7.91 29.21 -10.76
N ASP A 162 -8.52 29.72 -9.70
CA ASP A 162 -8.32 31.09 -9.23
C ASP A 162 -7.11 31.12 -8.30
N PRO A 163 -6.00 31.82 -8.67
CA PRO A 163 -4.79 31.85 -7.86
C PRO A 163 -4.97 32.60 -6.53
N THR A 164 -6.07 33.33 -6.34
CA THR A 164 -6.39 34.03 -5.10
C THR A 164 -7.11 33.16 -4.08
N VAL A 165 -7.56 31.95 -4.49
CA VAL A 165 -8.31 31.02 -3.64
C VAL A 165 -7.46 29.77 -3.39
N PRO A 166 -7.20 29.40 -2.12
CA PRO A 166 -6.48 28.17 -1.81
C PRO A 166 -7.17 26.93 -2.41
N SER A 167 -6.37 26.14 -3.14
CA SER A 167 -6.85 24.99 -3.90
C SER A 167 -6.19 23.71 -3.41
N VAL A 168 -6.99 22.68 -3.15
CA VAL A 168 -6.55 21.38 -2.65
C VAL A 168 -6.90 20.30 -3.65
N LEU A 169 -5.90 19.56 -4.15
CA LEU A 169 -6.15 18.34 -4.90
C LEU A 169 -6.27 17.16 -3.94
N ILE A 170 -7.29 16.34 -4.13
CA ILE A 170 -7.46 15.05 -3.46
C ILE A 170 -7.32 13.98 -4.52
N GLY A 171 -6.37 13.06 -4.36
CA GLY A 171 -6.23 12.01 -5.35
C GLY A 171 -5.52 10.77 -4.88
N HIS A 172 -5.45 9.81 -5.78
CA HIS A 172 -4.85 8.51 -5.51
C HIS A 172 -3.91 8.16 -6.64
N ALA A 173 -2.61 8.29 -6.39
CA ALA A 173 -1.58 8.20 -7.43
C ALA A 173 -0.23 7.82 -6.84
N PHE A 174 0.62 7.17 -7.64
CA PHE A 174 2.00 6.89 -7.25
C PHE A 174 2.95 7.99 -7.75
N VAL A 175 3.39 8.87 -6.87
CA VAL A 175 4.39 9.90 -7.22
C VAL A 175 5.78 9.28 -7.30
N LEU A 176 6.49 9.56 -8.39
CA LEU A 176 7.85 9.06 -8.64
C LEU A 176 8.80 9.40 -7.48
N GLY A 177 9.58 8.40 -7.03
CA GLY A 177 10.49 8.53 -5.89
C GLY A 177 9.84 8.28 -4.53
N GLY A 178 8.53 8.03 -4.47
CA GLY A 178 7.84 7.58 -3.27
C GLY A 178 8.33 6.20 -2.79
N LYS A 179 8.51 6.05 -1.47
CA LYS A 179 8.86 4.76 -0.86
C LYS A 179 7.65 3.84 -0.80
N THR A 180 7.81 2.61 -1.27
CA THR A 180 6.76 1.58 -1.32
C THR A 180 6.90 0.55 -0.19
N THR A 181 5.84 -0.23 -0.01
CA THR A 181 5.69 -1.34 0.95
C THR A 181 5.00 -2.52 0.26
N ASP A 182 5.10 -3.71 0.84
CA ASP A 182 4.62 -4.93 0.15
C ASP A 182 3.08 -5.05 0.14
N SER A 183 2.36 -4.22 0.90
CA SER A 183 0.89 -4.23 1.00
C SER A 183 0.20 -3.46 -0.12
N GLU A 184 0.95 -2.65 -0.85
CA GLU A 184 0.49 -1.81 -1.96
C GLU A 184 0.39 -2.66 -3.23
N ARG A 185 -0.55 -2.31 -4.12
CA ARG A 185 -0.63 -2.98 -5.42
C ARG A 185 0.44 -2.41 -6.34
N THR A 186 1.35 -3.29 -6.79
CA THR A 186 2.32 -2.95 -7.84
C THR A 186 1.58 -2.53 -9.11
N LEU A 187 1.59 -1.22 -9.41
CA LEU A 187 0.96 -0.68 -10.62
C LEU A 187 1.69 -1.12 -11.89
N SER A 188 3.02 -1.26 -11.83
CA SER A 188 3.85 -1.71 -12.95
C SER A 188 5.28 -2.07 -12.52
N VAL A 189 5.96 -2.88 -13.33
CA VAL A 189 7.41 -3.09 -13.23
C VAL A 189 8.12 -1.99 -14.01
N GLY A 190 9.08 -1.28 -13.42
CA GLY A 190 9.91 -0.30 -14.11
C GLY A 190 9.38 1.14 -14.18
N GLY A 191 8.39 1.51 -13.35
CA GLY A 191 8.00 2.92 -13.13
C GLY A 191 6.96 3.50 -14.10
N THR A 192 6.34 2.70 -14.95
CA THR A 192 5.31 3.15 -15.92
C THR A 192 3.97 3.53 -15.27
N GLY A 193 3.79 3.18 -14.00
CA GLY A 193 2.66 3.52 -13.14
C GLY A 193 2.78 4.86 -12.40
N CYS A 194 3.93 5.53 -12.49
CA CYS A 194 4.22 6.71 -11.68
C CYS A 194 3.73 8.01 -12.35
N VAL A 195 3.50 9.04 -11.52
CA VAL A 195 3.25 10.43 -11.91
C VAL A 195 4.37 11.33 -11.41
N GLY A 196 4.60 12.45 -12.11
CA GLY A 196 5.61 13.43 -11.71
C GLY A 196 5.06 14.40 -10.66
N SER A 197 5.91 14.86 -9.73
CA SER A 197 5.51 15.78 -8.67
C SER A 197 5.17 17.17 -9.19
N GLU A 198 5.77 17.58 -10.32
CA GLU A 198 5.57 18.88 -10.96
C GLU A 198 4.12 19.12 -11.39
N LEU A 199 3.36 18.04 -11.64
CA LEU A 199 1.94 18.12 -11.98
C LEU A 199 1.13 18.78 -10.86
N PHE A 200 1.54 18.67 -9.60
CA PHE A 200 0.77 19.18 -8.47
C PHE A 200 1.12 20.63 -8.08
N SER A 201 1.97 21.30 -8.86
CA SER A 201 2.38 22.69 -8.61
C SER A 201 1.25 23.74 -8.52
N PRO A 202 0.10 23.61 -9.24
CA PRO A 202 -1.00 24.58 -9.17
C PRO A 202 -1.74 24.60 -7.83
N PHE A 203 -1.60 23.57 -7.00
CA PHE A 203 -2.36 23.43 -5.74
C PHE A 203 -1.59 23.98 -4.54
N SER A 204 -2.31 24.44 -3.52
CA SER A 204 -1.76 24.84 -2.22
C SER A 204 -1.41 23.60 -1.39
N TYR A 205 -2.19 22.53 -1.52
CA TYR A 205 -1.98 21.24 -0.87
C TYR A 205 -2.47 20.10 -1.77
N THR A 206 -1.81 18.95 -1.69
CA THR A 206 -2.17 17.74 -2.42
C THR A 206 -2.27 16.57 -1.44
N ALA A 207 -3.50 16.14 -1.19
CA ALA A 207 -3.86 14.99 -0.37
C ALA A 207 -3.82 13.72 -1.23
N LEU A 208 -2.75 12.92 -1.10
CA LEU A 208 -2.61 11.67 -1.83
C LEU A 208 -2.77 10.43 -0.94
N GLY A 209 -3.41 9.42 -1.49
CA GLY A 209 -3.28 8.01 -1.07
C GLY A 209 -2.49 7.19 -2.08
N HIS A 210 -2.43 5.88 -1.87
CA HIS A 210 -1.74 4.80 -2.61
C HIS A 210 -0.52 4.26 -1.87
N LEU A 211 0.34 5.15 -1.35
CA LEU A 211 1.54 4.74 -0.60
C LEU A 211 1.21 4.68 0.89
N HIS A 212 1.47 3.54 1.52
CA HIS A 212 1.02 3.26 2.89
C HIS A 212 1.91 3.90 3.96
N ASN A 213 3.06 4.45 3.55
CA ASN A 213 3.97 5.18 4.41
C ASN A 213 3.64 6.69 4.41
N PRO A 214 3.30 7.31 5.55
CA PRO A 214 3.06 8.76 5.62
C PRO A 214 4.29 9.60 5.22
N ASP A 215 5.49 9.03 5.34
CA ASP A 215 6.77 9.63 4.99
C ASP A 215 7.29 9.12 3.63
N ALA A 216 6.39 8.62 2.76
CA ALA A 216 6.75 8.06 1.46
C ALA A 216 7.50 9.07 0.57
N ILE A 217 7.14 10.35 0.65
CA ILE A 217 7.80 11.45 -0.06
C ILE A 217 8.06 12.63 0.89
N LYS A 218 9.14 13.37 0.64
CA LYS A 218 9.37 14.69 1.26
C LYS A 218 9.11 15.76 0.22
N HIS A 219 7.99 16.46 0.34
CA HIS A 219 7.61 17.55 -0.55
C HIS A 219 6.79 18.58 0.22
N GLU A 220 6.87 19.85 -0.18
CA GLU A 220 6.16 20.95 0.49
C GLU A 220 4.64 20.82 0.33
N LYS A 221 4.20 20.57 -0.90
CA LYS A 221 2.77 20.53 -1.28
C LYS A 221 2.15 19.15 -1.37
N ILE A 222 2.96 18.08 -1.44
CA ILE A 222 2.46 16.73 -1.72
C ILE A 222 2.63 15.88 -0.47
N HIS A 223 1.52 15.33 0.00
CA HIS A 223 1.47 14.62 1.27
C HIS A 223 0.75 13.29 1.07
N TYR A 224 1.36 12.20 1.53
CA TYR A 224 0.67 10.94 1.76
C TYR A 224 0.28 10.86 3.22
N SER A 225 -0.97 10.51 3.52
CA SER A 225 -1.36 10.20 4.90
C SER A 225 -0.97 8.78 5.30
N GLY A 226 -0.79 7.90 4.32
CA GLY A 226 -0.54 6.48 4.55
C GLY A 226 -1.80 5.74 5.00
N SER A 227 -1.67 4.43 5.17
CA SER A 227 -2.75 3.60 5.68
C SER A 227 -3.00 3.86 7.17
N LEU A 228 -4.22 3.56 7.62
CA LEU A 228 -4.61 3.73 9.03
C LEU A 228 -3.87 2.75 9.97
N MET A 229 -3.50 1.58 9.46
CA MET A 229 -2.81 0.54 10.21
C MET A 229 -1.82 -0.20 9.30
N LYS A 230 -0.91 -0.98 9.89
CA LYS A 230 0.05 -1.78 9.13
C LYS A 230 -0.65 -2.99 8.50
N TYR A 231 -0.32 -3.28 7.26
CA TYR A 231 -0.86 -4.39 6.48
C TYR A 231 0.21 -5.37 5.97
N SER A 232 1.48 -5.02 6.13
CA SER A 232 2.65 -5.84 5.84
C SER A 232 3.72 -5.69 6.92
N PHE A 233 4.53 -6.73 7.13
CA PHE A 233 5.71 -6.64 7.99
C PHE A 233 6.77 -5.64 7.49
N SER A 234 6.78 -5.30 6.19
CA SER A 234 7.59 -4.19 5.66
C SER A 234 7.23 -2.82 6.27
N GLU A 235 6.03 -2.70 6.85
CA GLU A 235 5.55 -1.52 7.56
C GLU A 235 5.80 -1.59 9.08
N ALA A 236 6.39 -2.67 9.61
CA ALA A 236 6.55 -2.89 11.05
C ALA A 236 7.25 -1.73 11.79
N LYS A 237 8.17 -1.04 11.11
CA LYS A 237 8.92 0.11 11.65
C LYS A 237 8.30 1.47 11.33
N GLN A 238 7.19 1.49 10.60
CA GLN A 238 6.51 2.72 10.22
C GLN A 238 5.56 3.16 11.31
N ARG A 239 5.49 4.48 11.49
CA ARG A 239 4.44 5.13 12.25
C ARG A 239 3.19 5.25 11.39
N LYS A 240 2.02 5.21 12.03
CA LYS A 240 0.73 5.44 11.38
C LYS A 240 0.14 6.72 11.92
N VAL A 241 -0.34 7.58 11.04
CA VAL A 241 -0.81 8.92 11.37
C VAL A 241 -2.00 9.30 10.51
N ILE A 242 -2.71 10.32 10.97
CA ILE A 242 -3.53 11.18 10.10
C ILE A 242 -2.92 12.58 10.07
N LYS A 243 -3.18 13.30 8.99
CA LYS A 243 -2.72 14.69 8.84
C LYS A 243 -3.84 15.66 9.22
N ILE A 244 -3.53 16.59 10.10
CA ILE A 244 -4.39 17.73 10.45
C ILE A 244 -3.86 18.92 9.66
N VAL A 245 -4.64 19.40 8.69
CA VAL A 245 -4.21 20.42 7.74
C VAL A 245 -4.99 21.69 8.00
N GLU A 246 -4.29 22.79 8.21
CA GLU A 246 -4.85 24.12 8.33
C GLU A 246 -4.44 24.96 7.13
N VAL A 247 -5.43 25.48 6.40
CA VAL A 247 -5.25 26.37 5.26
C VAL A 247 -5.72 27.76 5.66
N HIS A 248 -4.83 28.72 5.58
CA HIS A 248 -5.10 30.13 5.91
C HIS A 248 -5.51 30.92 4.66
N GLU A 249 -6.16 32.07 4.87
CA GLU A 249 -6.64 32.94 3.77
C GLU A 249 -5.49 33.48 2.91
N ASN A 250 -4.28 33.62 3.47
CA ASN A 250 -3.07 34.03 2.77
C ASN A 250 -2.44 32.91 1.90
N GLY A 251 -3.05 31.71 1.86
CA GLY A 251 -2.55 30.55 1.14
C GLY A 251 -1.51 29.71 1.89
N GLU A 252 -1.15 30.09 3.13
CA GLU A 252 -0.27 29.31 3.99
C GLU A 252 -0.94 28.01 4.43
N VAL A 253 -0.18 26.91 4.40
CA VAL A 253 -0.65 25.58 4.78
C VAL A 253 0.21 25.02 5.91
N ASN A 254 -0.42 24.77 7.05
CA ASN A 254 0.21 24.09 8.18
C ASN A 254 -0.27 22.65 8.25
N VAL A 255 0.68 21.72 8.42
CA VAL A 255 0.40 20.28 8.49
C VAL A 255 0.92 19.76 9.81
N ALA A 256 0.01 19.39 10.70
CA ALA A 256 0.30 18.65 11.91
C ALA A 256 -0.07 17.18 11.72
N GLU A 257 0.46 16.30 12.56
CA GLU A 257 0.19 14.87 12.49
C GLU A 257 -0.30 14.36 13.83
N LYS A 258 -1.28 13.46 13.78
CA LYS A 258 -1.79 12.75 14.95
C LYS A 258 -1.51 11.26 14.76
N PRO A 259 -0.77 10.62 15.68
CA PRO A 259 -0.51 9.19 15.58
C PRO A 259 -1.79 8.38 15.76
N LEU A 260 -1.83 7.23 15.10
CA LEU A 260 -2.83 6.19 15.28
C LEU A 260 -2.20 4.99 15.98
N SER A 261 -2.97 4.34 16.84
CA SER A 261 -2.54 3.23 17.66
C SER A 261 -3.40 2.01 17.39
N ALA A 262 -2.88 1.08 16.59
CA ALA A 262 -3.53 -0.21 16.41
C ALA A 262 -3.55 -0.99 17.74
N LYS A 263 -4.69 -1.62 18.06
CA LYS A 263 -4.81 -2.45 19.27
C LYS A 263 -3.78 -3.58 19.27
N LYS A 264 -3.53 -4.19 18.11
CA LYS A 264 -2.44 -5.14 17.87
C LYS A 264 -1.54 -4.56 16.78
N ASP A 265 -0.29 -4.31 17.12
CA ASP A 265 0.68 -3.78 16.17
C ASP A 265 1.31 -4.93 15.35
N MET A 266 1.90 -4.61 14.19
CA MET A 266 2.75 -5.56 13.46
C MET A 266 4.21 -5.36 13.85
N ARG A 267 4.84 -6.41 14.39
CA ARG A 267 6.23 -6.39 14.82
C ARG A 267 7.01 -7.59 14.29
N GLU A 268 8.31 -7.40 14.17
CA GLU A 268 9.26 -8.46 13.85
C GLU A 268 10.10 -8.79 15.09
N LEU A 269 10.16 -10.07 15.45
CA LEU A 269 11.05 -10.56 16.50
C LEU A 269 12.09 -11.51 15.90
N ASN A 270 13.32 -11.41 16.40
CA ASN A 270 14.43 -12.25 15.99
C ASN A 270 15.07 -12.81 17.26
N GLY A 271 15.32 -14.10 17.32
CA GLY A 271 15.88 -14.74 18.50
C GLY A 271 15.99 -16.25 18.37
N TYR A 272 16.55 -16.89 19.37
CA TYR A 272 16.52 -18.35 19.51
C TYR A 272 15.18 -18.80 20.09
N LEU A 273 14.71 -20.00 19.75
CA LEU A 273 13.41 -20.49 20.23
C LEU A 273 13.32 -20.47 21.76
N GLU A 274 14.38 -20.94 22.44
CA GLU A 274 14.45 -20.97 23.91
C GLU A 274 14.39 -19.56 24.51
N GLU A 275 15.11 -18.60 23.93
CA GLU A 275 15.09 -17.20 24.36
C GLU A 275 13.70 -16.58 24.22
N LEU A 276 13.05 -16.81 23.07
CA LEU A 276 11.73 -16.24 22.80
C LEU A 276 10.64 -16.84 23.70
N LEU A 277 10.85 -18.05 24.22
CA LEU A 277 9.95 -18.73 25.17
C LEU A 277 10.31 -18.48 26.65
N ASP A 278 11.41 -17.78 26.95
CA ASP A 278 11.80 -17.45 28.32
C ASP A 278 10.83 -16.42 28.93
N PRO A 279 10.19 -16.71 30.09
CA PRO A 279 9.39 -15.74 30.83
C PRO A 279 10.09 -14.40 31.09
N ALA A 280 11.40 -14.40 31.35
CA ALA A 280 12.18 -13.18 31.56
C ALA A 280 12.29 -12.30 30.29
N PHE A 281 12.09 -12.90 29.12
CA PHE A 281 12.03 -12.23 27.83
C PHE A 281 10.60 -11.80 27.50
N TYR A 282 9.65 -12.75 27.40
CA TYR A 282 8.34 -12.48 26.83
C TYR A 282 7.45 -11.62 27.74
N THR A 283 7.65 -11.62 29.07
CA THR A 283 6.88 -10.76 29.98
C THR A 283 7.15 -9.26 29.77
N LYS A 284 8.26 -8.91 29.09
CA LYS A 284 8.58 -7.54 28.68
C LYS A 284 8.04 -7.19 27.29
N GLN A 285 7.38 -8.14 26.62
CA GLN A 285 6.86 -8.00 25.26
C GLN A 285 5.34 -7.85 25.28
N LYS A 286 4.82 -7.17 24.25
CA LYS A 286 3.39 -7.16 23.94
C LYS A 286 3.02 -8.41 23.14
N CYS A 287 2.64 -9.47 23.85
CA CYS A 287 2.53 -10.81 23.26
C CYS A 287 1.32 -11.00 22.33
N ASP A 288 0.33 -10.11 22.39
CA ASP A 288 -0.88 -10.15 21.57
C ASP A 288 -0.74 -9.43 20.21
N ASP A 289 0.40 -8.81 19.93
CA ASP A 289 0.70 -8.20 18.63
C ASP A 289 0.82 -9.23 17.51
N TYR A 290 0.66 -8.78 16.27
CA TYR A 290 0.92 -9.57 15.07
C TYR A 290 2.41 -9.72 14.84
N LEU A 291 2.91 -10.95 14.90
CA LEU A 291 4.35 -11.20 14.88
C LEU A 291 4.80 -11.96 13.65
N LYS A 292 5.87 -11.45 13.05
CA LYS A 292 6.78 -12.23 12.22
C LYS A 292 7.97 -12.61 13.09
N ILE A 293 8.22 -13.90 13.24
CA ILE A 293 9.34 -14.41 14.03
C ILE A 293 10.39 -14.97 13.08
N THR A 294 11.64 -14.54 13.25
CA THR A 294 12.80 -15.13 12.57
C THR A 294 13.67 -15.84 13.59
N LEU A 295 13.72 -17.17 13.46
CA LEU A 295 14.51 -18.03 14.35
C LEU A 295 15.97 -18.07 13.90
N LEU A 296 16.85 -17.91 14.89
CA LEU A 296 18.30 -17.98 14.73
C LEU A 296 18.86 -19.39 14.92
N ASP A 297 18.03 -20.32 15.39
CA ASP A 297 18.40 -21.71 15.66
C ASP A 297 18.91 -22.43 14.40
N GLU A 298 19.95 -23.23 14.60
CA GLU A 298 20.47 -24.15 13.59
C GLU A 298 19.80 -25.52 13.72
N GLY A 299 19.72 -26.26 12.61
CA GLY A 299 19.12 -27.60 12.58
C GLY A 299 17.58 -27.62 12.58
N ALA A 300 17.03 -28.81 12.80
CA ALA A 300 15.60 -29.04 12.84
C ALA A 300 15.03 -28.67 14.21
N LEU A 301 13.90 -27.95 14.22
CA LEU A 301 13.16 -27.63 15.43
C LEU A 301 11.84 -28.41 15.38
N ILE A 302 11.43 -28.97 16.51
CA ILE A 302 10.18 -29.73 16.61
C ILE A 302 9.04 -28.73 16.85
N ASP A 303 8.17 -28.57 15.86
CA ASP A 303 6.96 -27.74 15.92
C ASP A 303 7.13 -26.36 16.60
N PRO A 304 8.08 -25.53 16.15
CA PRO A 304 8.35 -24.23 16.77
C PRO A 304 7.15 -23.29 16.72
N MET A 305 6.29 -23.42 15.70
CA MET A 305 5.11 -22.57 15.54
C MET A 305 4.11 -22.78 16.67
N SER A 306 3.79 -24.03 17.02
CA SER A 306 2.86 -24.32 18.11
C SER A 306 3.42 -23.88 19.45
N GLN A 307 4.72 -24.07 19.69
CA GLN A 307 5.37 -23.61 20.93
C GLN A 307 5.30 -22.09 21.06
N LEU A 308 5.68 -21.35 20.01
CA LEU A 308 5.62 -19.89 20.01
C LEU A 308 4.19 -19.40 20.23
N ARG A 309 3.17 -20.06 19.63
CA ARG A 309 1.76 -19.67 19.79
C ARG A 309 1.18 -19.88 21.18
N GLN A 310 1.82 -20.64 22.05
CA GLN A 310 1.42 -20.72 23.47
C GLN A 310 1.68 -19.41 24.22
N VAL A 311 2.69 -18.65 23.79
CA VAL A 311 3.07 -17.35 24.38
C VAL A 311 2.57 -16.19 23.51
N TYR A 312 2.74 -16.33 22.20
CA TYR A 312 2.45 -15.32 21.18
C TYR A 312 1.31 -15.81 20.27
N PRO A 313 0.04 -15.67 20.67
CA PRO A 313 -1.08 -16.25 19.93
C PRO A 313 -1.18 -15.79 18.47
N ASN A 314 -0.67 -14.59 18.17
CA ASN A 314 -0.79 -13.93 16.88
C ASN A 314 0.50 -13.96 16.04
N VAL A 315 1.32 -15.02 16.17
CA VAL A 315 2.41 -15.27 15.21
C VAL A 315 1.79 -15.61 13.85
N LEU A 316 1.96 -14.69 12.91
CA LEU A 316 1.41 -14.78 11.54
C LEU A 316 2.40 -15.42 10.58
N HIS A 317 3.69 -15.25 10.84
CA HIS A 317 4.74 -15.75 9.97
C HIS A 317 5.96 -16.19 10.76
N LEU A 318 6.55 -17.31 10.33
CA LEU A 318 7.75 -17.89 10.95
C LEU A 318 8.76 -18.24 9.86
N GLU A 319 9.98 -17.73 10.01
CA GLU A 319 11.09 -18.00 9.10
C GLU A 319 12.33 -18.42 9.89
N LYS A 320 13.23 -19.16 9.23
CA LYS A 320 14.58 -19.43 9.75
C LYS A 320 15.59 -18.58 9.02
N LYS A 321 16.59 -18.07 9.75
CA LYS A 321 17.67 -17.25 9.15
C LYS A 321 18.42 -17.98 8.03
N THR A 322 18.60 -19.30 8.14
CA THR A 322 19.23 -20.14 7.10
C THR A 322 18.42 -20.13 5.80
N ALA A 323 17.09 -20.26 5.88
CA ALA A 323 16.21 -20.21 4.71
C ALA A 323 16.24 -18.85 4.00
N ILE A 324 16.34 -17.74 4.75
CA ILE A 324 16.49 -16.39 4.19
C ILE A 324 17.83 -16.26 3.45
N ARG A 325 18.92 -16.81 4.02
CA ARG A 325 20.25 -16.82 3.39
C ARG A 325 20.22 -17.61 2.08
N ASP A 326 19.57 -18.76 2.05
CA ASP A 326 19.48 -19.62 0.87
C ASP A 326 18.63 -18.99 -0.24
N GLN A 327 17.51 -18.33 0.10
CA GLN A 327 16.73 -17.56 -0.87
C GLN A 327 17.52 -16.38 -1.44
N LYS A 328 18.23 -15.62 -0.60
CA LYS A 328 19.05 -14.49 -1.07
C LYS A 328 20.18 -14.96 -1.98
N ASN A 329 20.81 -16.09 -1.64
CA ASN A 329 21.83 -16.72 -2.47
C ASN A 329 21.25 -17.20 -3.81
N ARG A 330 20.07 -17.85 -3.81
CA ARG A 330 19.38 -18.27 -5.05
C ARG A 330 19.01 -17.08 -5.94
N ASN A 331 18.46 -16.00 -5.39
CA ASN A 331 18.11 -14.80 -6.14
C ASN A 331 19.36 -14.11 -6.70
N SER A 332 20.44 -14.03 -5.91
CA SER A 332 21.72 -13.46 -6.38
C SER A 332 22.38 -14.31 -7.47
N ALA A 333 22.24 -15.64 -7.39
CA ALA A 333 22.71 -16.57 -8.41
C ALA A 333 21.84 -16.50 -9.67
N GLN A 334 20.53 -16.28 -9.57
CA GLN A 334 19.66 -16.07 -10.73
C GLN A 334 19.98 -14.76 -11.47
N LEU A 335 20.28 -13.68 -10.74
CA LEU A 335 20.64 -12.39 -11.33
C LEU A 335 22.02 -12.40 -12.02
N SER A 336 22.93 -13.28 -11.61
CA SER A 336 24.26 -13.43 -12.22
C SER A 336 24.35 -14.49 -13.32
N LYS A 337 23.34 -15.36 -13.48
CA LYS A 337 23.35 -16.53 -14.39
C LYS A 337 22.98 -16.26 -15.86
N SER A 338 22.66 -15.04 -16.25
CA SER A 338 22.13 -14.79 -17.62
C SER A 338 23.18 -14.59 -18.72
N LYS A 339 24.50 -14.64 -18.46
CA LYS A 339 25.52 -14.52 -19.51
C LYS A 339 26.68 -15.51 -19.34
N GLY A 340 26.77 -16.48 -20.27
CA GLY A 340 28.01 -17.20 -20.57
C GLY A 340 28.22 -18.58 -19.92
N MET A 341 27.20 -19.21 -19.34
CA MET A 341 27.33 -20.59 -18.84
C MET A 341 27.22 -21.61 -19.97
N THR A 342 28.08 -22.63 -19.94
CA THR A 342 27.98 -23.79 -20.84
C THR A 342 26.97 -24.81 -20.28
N ASP A 343 26.46 -25.72 -21.11
CA ASP A 343 25.47 -26.71 -20.69
C ASP A 343 25.95 -27.59 -19.52
N ILE A 344 27.26 -27.83 -19.41
CA ILE A 344 27.83 -28.57 -18.29
C ILE A 344 27.84 -27.76 -16.99
N ASP A 345 27.97 -26.43 -17.09
CA ASP A 345 27.90 -25.54 -15.94
C ASP A 345 26.46 -25.46 -15.43
N LEU A 346 25.48 -25.44 -16.33
CA LEU A 346 24.05 -25.55 -15.99
C LEU A 346 23.75 -26.87 -15.28
N PHE A 347 24.34 -27.98 -15.74
CA PHE A 347 24.11 -29.29 -15.12
C PHE A 347 24.80 -29.42 -13.75
N LYS A 348 26.02 -28.88 -13.61
CA LYS A 348 26.73 -28.79 -12.32
C LYS A 348 25.93 -28.01 -11.29
N ASP A 349 25.36 -26.89 -11.72
CA ASP A 349 24.56 -26.02 -10.90
C ASP A 349 23.19 -26.63 -10.54
N PHE A 350 22.54 -27.33 -11.47
CA PHE A 350 21.34 -28.10 -11.17
C PHE A 350 21.61 -29.23 -10.15
N TYR A 351 22.75 -29.93 -10.31
CA TYR A 351 23.14 -31.02 -9.41
C TYR A 351 23.43 -30.54 -7.97
N SER A 352 24.08 -29.38 -7.83
CA SER A 352 24.35 -28.78 -6.51
C SER A 352 23.10 -28.24 -5.82
N GLN A 353 22.05 -27.91 -6.58
CA GLN A 353 20.75 -27.49 -6.02
C GLN A 353 19.91 -28.65 -5.50
N LEU A 354 20.10 -29.86 -6.04
CA LEU A 354 19.31 -31.05 -5.70
C LEU A 354 20.01 -31.99 -4.72
N THR A 355 21.33 -31.85 -4.55
CA THR A 355 22.12 -32.77 -3.73
C THR A 355 23.09 -32.03 -2.84
N THR A 356 23.42 -32.61 -1.68
CA THR A 356 24.43 -32.09 -0.75
C THR A 356 25.83 -32.69 -1.00
N THR A 357 26.01 -33.44 -2.09
CA THR A 357 27.24 -34.15 -2.41
C THR A 357 28.06 -33.42 -3.46
N ASP A 358 29.38 -33.42 -3.31
CA ASP A 358 30.27 -32.74 -4.23
C ASP A 358 30.25 -33.32 -5.65
N TRP A 359 30.52 -32.43 -6.61
CA TRP A 359 30.67 -32.77 -8.01
C TRP A 359 32.06 -33.38 -8.26
N SER A 360 32.10 -34.64 -8.70
CA SER A 360 33.36 -35.35 -8.97
C SER A 360 33.68 -35.40 -10.47
N LEU A 361 34.97 -35.46 -10.80
CA LEU A 361 35.48 -35.60 -12.17
C LEU A 361 34.91 -36.84 -12.90
N GLU A 362 34.57 -37.88 -12.15
CA GLU A 362 33.99 -39.10 -12.68
C GLU A 362 32.53 -38.92 -13.13
N LYS A 363 31.74 -38.16 -12.35
CA LYS A 363 30.37 -37.76 -12.72
C LYS A 363 30.37 -36.85 -13.95
N GLU A 364 31.35 -35.95 -14.02
CA GLU A 364 31.51 -35.03 -15.14
C GLU A 364 31.77 -35.76 -16.47
N LYS A 365 32.72 -36.70 -16.47
CA LYS A 365 33.01 -37.54 -17.65
C LYS A 365 31.80 -38.35 -18.09
N LYS A 366 31.02 -38.87 -17.14
CA LYS A 366 29.83 -39.68 -17.42
C LYS A 366 28.72 -38.84 -18.08
N ILE A 367 28.49 -37.62 -17.60
CA ILE A 367 27.50 -36.70 -18.16
C ILE A 367 27.96 -36.17 -19.52
N MET A 368 29.23 -35.80 -19.69
CA MET A 368 29.76 -35.40 -21.01
C MET A 368 29.60 -36.53 -22.05
N SER A 369 29.87 -37.78 -21.66
CA SER A 369 29.69 -38.94 -22.54
C SER A 369 28.22 -39.18 -22.92
N ILE A 370 27.28 -38.92 -22.02
CA ILE A 370 25.84 -39.04 -22.33
C ILE A 370 25.40 -37.92 -23.27
N MET A 371 25.86 -36.69 -23.02
CA MET A 371 25.54 -35.53 -23.85
C MET A 371 26.13 -35.65 -25.26
N SER A 372 27.36 -36.16 -25.41
CA SER A 372 27.95 -36.42 -26.73
C SER A 372 27.21 -37.51 -27.49
N ASN A 373 26.72 -38.55 -26.80
CA ASN A 373 25.94 -39.62 -27.42
C ASN A 373 24.52 -39.20 -27.80
N ALA A 374 23.96 -38.22 -27.09
CA ALA A 374 22.65 -37.64 -27.39
C ALA A 374 22.70 -36.64 -28.56
N GLY A 375 23.80 -35.88 -28.69
CA GLY A 375 24.00 -34.92 -29.78
C GLY A 375 24.40 -35.52 -31.14
N GLY A 376 24.77 -36.81 -31.17
CA GLY A 376 25.23 -37.51 -32.38
C GLY A 376 24.14 -38.17 -33.24
N ARG A 377 22.85 -37.84 -33.05
CA ARG A 377 21.72 -38.47 -33.77
C ARG A 377 20.96 -37.53 -34.72
N GLU A 378 21.40 -36.30 -34.94
CA GLU A 378 20.72 -35.34 -35.84
C GLU A 378 21.43 -35.07 -37.18
N GLU A 379 22.47 -35.82 -37.54
CA GLU A 379 23.05 -35.77 -38.90
C GLU A 379 23.09 -37.16 -39.56
N GLN A 380 21.91 -37.74 -39.80
CA GLN A 380 21.59 -38.64 -40.93
C GLN A 380 20.14 -39.11 -40.79
N GLY A 381 19.26 -38.54 -41.61
CA GLY A 381 17.83 -38.88 -41.70
C GLY A 381 17.06 -37.84 -42.48
#